data_AF-A0A0F2GUS7-F1
#
_entry.id   AF-A0A0F2GUS7-F1
#
_cell.length_a   1.000
_cell.length_b   1.000
_cell.length_c   1.000
_cell.angle_alpha   90.00
_cell.angle_beta   90.00
_cell.angle_gamma   90.00
#
_symmetry.space_group_name_H-M   'P 1'
#
loop_
_entity.id
_entity.type
_entity.pdbx_description
1 polymer ?
#
loop_
_entity_poly.entity_id
_entity_poly.type
_entity_poly.pdbx_seq_one_letter_code
_entity_poly.pdbx_strand_id
1 'polypeptide(L)'
;MKYHETAGLQLYLTEATKHKQDYCQQLDELRAELAQGELRRRDYLAIERLLQILTELSIGLAKHCLKKCQQQAAADAYQTFAQLHLHGLITADELVQWRQIIGMRNGLVHDYLNIDINIVRSIVAQGRYHVLAAFCDKAIEFLRR
;
A
#
# COMPACT_ATOMS: atom_id res chain seq x y z
N MET A 1 -2.24 30.82 7.21
CA MET A 1 -2.66 29.64 6.40
C MET A 1 -1.81 28.37 6.60
N LYS A 2 -0.60 28.42 7.19
CA LYS A 2 0.24 27.22 7.42
C LYS A 2 -0.22 26.30 8.58
N TYR A 3 -0.92 26.82 9.60
CA TYR A 3 -1.32 26.04 10.77
C TYR A 3 -2.40 24.98 10.50
N HIS A 4 -3.33 25.23 9.57
CA HIS A 4 -4.40 24.28 9.25
C HIS A 4 -3.93 23.08 8.40
N GLU A 5 -2.92 23.29 7.53
CA GLU A 5 -2.39 22.24 6.67
C GLU A 5 -1.61 21.18 7.48
N THR A 6 -0.91 21.61 8.53
CA THR A 6 -0.18 20.70 9.44
C THR A 6 -1.11 19.86 10.31
N ALA A 7 -2.21 20.44 10.82
CA ALA A 7 -3.17 19.70 11.64
C ALA A 7 -3.91 18.62 10.82
N GLY A 8 -4.28 18.93 9.57
CA GLY A 8 -4.91 17.97 8.67
C GLY A 8 -4.00 16.79 8.33
N LEU A 9 -2.71 17.04 8.06
CA LEU A 9 -1.73 15.98 7.81
C LEU A 9 -1.53 15.08 9.05
N GLN A 10 -1.44 15.64 10.25
CA GLN A 10 -1.28 14.83 11.47
C GLN A 10 -2.47 13.91 11.74
N LEU A 11 -3.70 14.39 11.52
CA LEU A 11 -4.90 13.56 11.60
C LEU A 11 -4.86 12.44 10.56
N TYR A 12 -4.54 12.77 9.30
CA TYR A 12 -4.39 11.79 8.24
C TYR A 12 -3.36 10.70 8.59
N LEU A 13 -2.17 11.07 9.09
CA LEU A 13 -1.14 10.10 9.48
C LEU A 13 -1.57 9.21 10.66
N THR A 14 -2.38 9.74 11.58
CA THR A 14 -2.94 8.98 12.69
C THR A 14 -3.92 7.92 12.19
N GLU A 15 -4.87 8.32 11.33
CA GLU A 15 -5.84 7.39 10.73
C GLU A 15 -5.16 6.39 9.77
N ALA A 16 -4.18 6.82 8.99
CA ALA A 16 -3.37 5.95 8.15
C ALA A 16 -2.65 4.87 8.97
N THR A 17 -2.11 5.22 10.14
CA THR A 17 -1.46 4.26 11.04
C THR A 17 -2.45 3.21 11.52
N LYS A 18 -3.65 3.62 11.96
CA LYS A 18 -4.71 2.72 12.45
C LYS A 18 -5.19 1.78 11.34
N HIS A 19 -5.52 2.32 10.17
CA HIS A 19 -5.98 1.52 9.03
C HIS A 19 -4.91 0.54 8.56
N LYS A 20 -3.64 0.97 8.47
CA LYS A 20 -2.53 0.06 8.15
C LYS A 20 -2.48 -1.12 9.13
N GLN A 21 -2.58 -0.86 10.44
CA GLN A 21 -2.55 -1.91 11.47
C GLN A 21 -3.73 -2.88 11.32
N ASP A 22 -4.94 -2.35 11.19
CA ASP A 22 -6.16 -3.14 10.99
C ASP A 22 -6.08 -4.04 9.74
N TYR A 23 -5.66 -3.48 8.59
CA TYR A 23 -5.57 -4.26 7.35
C TYR A 23 -4.48 -5.33 7.41
N CYS A 24 -3.35 -5.05 8.06
CA CYS A 24 -2.29 -6.05 8.24
C CYS A 24 -2.75 -7.18 9.16
N GLN A 25 -3.41 -6.85 10.27
CA GLN A 25 -3.95 -7.85 11.19
C GLN A 25 -4.93 -8.80 10.47
N GLN A 26 -5.88 -8.25 9.71
CA GLN A 26 -6.83 -9.08 8.96
C GLN A 26 -6.12 -9.96 7.90
N LEU A 27 -5.10 -9.42 7.21
CA LEU A 27 -4.30 -10.20 6.26
C LEU A 27 -3.48 -11.31 6.95
N ASP A 28 -2.97 -11.07 8.16
CA ASP A 28 -2.27 -12.07 8.98
C ASP A 28 -3.21 -13.19 9.44
N GLU A 29 -4.44 -12.84 9.85
CA GLU A 29 -5.49 -13.81 10.19
C GLU A 29 -5.85 -14.67 8.96
N LEU A 30 -6.13 -14.04 7.82
CA LEU A 30 -6.42 -14.74 6.56
C LEU A 30 -5.25 -15.61 6.07
N ARG A 31 -4.00 -15.17 6.32
CA ARG A 31 -2.81 -15.96 6.03
C ARG A 31 -2.72 -17.20 6.92
N ALA A 32 -3.05 -17.09 8.20
CA ALA A 32 -3.07 -18.22 9.13
C ALA A 32 -4.15 -19.24 8.76
N GLU A 33 -5.36 -18.78 8.43
CA GLU A 33 -6.46 -19.62 7.94
C GLU A 33 -6.10 -20.30 6.60
N LEU A 34 -5.42 -19.58 5.70
CA LEU A 34 -4.93 -20.15 4.44
C LEU A 34 -3.95 -21.29 4.65
N ALA A 35 -3.05 -21.18 5.64
CA ALA A 35 -2.09 -22.22 5.97
C ALA A 35 -2.77 -23.50 6.50
N GLN A 36 -3.94 -23.35 7.14
CA GLN A 36 -4.76 -24.44 7.64
C GLN A 36 -5.74 -25.00 6.59
N GLY A 37 -5.84 -24.35 5.43
CA GLY A 37 -6.77 -24.74 4.36
C GLY A 37 -8.22 -24.34 4.63
N GLU A 38 -8.46 -23.35 5.49
CA GLU A 38 -9.79 -23.00 6.00
C GLU A 38 -10.49 -21.89 5.20
N LEU A 39 -9.80 -21.26 4.24
CA LEU A 39 -10.37 -20.17 3.43
C LEU A 39 -11.51 -20.65 2.53
N ARG A 40 -12.58 -19.85 2.52
CA ARG A 40 -13.74 -19.96 1.64
C ARG A 40 -13.65 -18.90 0.54
N ARG A 41 -14.50 -19.03 -0.48
CA ARG A 41 -14.54 -18.09 -1.61
C ARG A 41 -14.67 -16.62 -1.21
N ARG A 42 -15.47 -16.32 -0.18
CA ARG A 42 -15.66 -14.95 0.32
C ARG A 42 -14.38 -14.36 0.91
N ASP A 43 -13.50 -15.19 1.45
CA ASP A 43 -12.30 -14.74 2.14
C ASP A 43 -11.27 -14.28 1.11
N TYR A 44 -11.27 -14.83 -0.10
CA TYR A 44 -10.49 -14.31 -1.23
C TYR A 44 -10.95 -12.91 -1.65
N LEU A 45 -12.25 -12.62 -1.64
CA LEU A 45 -12.75 -11.25 -1.88
C LEU A 45 -12.28 -10.29 -0.79
N ALA A 46 -12.22 -10.74 0.47
CA ALA A 46 -11.68 -9.96 1.57
C ALA A 46 -10.17 -9.68 1.36
N ILE A 47 -9.40 -10.71 0.99
CA ILE A 47 -7.97 -10.56 0.66
C ILE A 47 -7.77 -9.55 -0.47
N GLU A 48 -8.47 -9.70 -1.59
CA GLU A 48 -8.37 -8.80 -2.74
C GLU A 48 -8.64 -7.35 -2.31
N ARG A 49 -9.70 -7.15 -1.53
CA ARG A 49 -10.06 -5.83 -1.03
C ARG A 49 -8.99 -5.25 -0.10
N LEU A 50 -8.47 -6.06 0.83
CA LEU A 50 -7.43 -5.65 1.79
C LEU A 50 -6.12 -5.28 1.07
N LEU A 51 -5.69 -6.09 0.10
CA LEU A 51 -4.52 -5.80 -0.74
C LEU A 51 -4.70 -4.53 -1.56
N GLN A 52 -5.89 -4.33 -2.14
CA GLN A 52 -6.22 -3.12 -2.88
C GLN A 52 -6.12 -1.88 -1.97
N ILE A 53 -6.84 -1.84 -0.84
CA ILE A 53 -6.89 -0.65 0.01
C ILE A 53 -5.57 -0.36 0.72
N LEU A 54 -4.79 -1.38 1.09
CA LEU A 54 -3.45 -1.18 1.65
C LEU A 54 -2.49 -0.61 0.61
N THR A 55 -2.63 -1.01 -0.66
CA THR A 55 -1.88 -0.41 -1.77
C THR A 55 -2.30 1.04 -2.02
N GLU A 56 -3.61 1.35 -1.99
CA GLU A 56 -4.10 2.74 -2.13
C GLU A 56 -3.60 3.64 -0.99
N LEU A 57 -3.61 3.13 0.25
CA LEU A 57 -3.08 3.84 1.41
C LEU A 57 -1.60 4.17 1.20
N SER A 58 -0.82 3.20 0.72
CA SER A 58 0.59 3.39 0.39
C SER A 58 0.80 4.45 -0.70
N ILE A 59 -0.01 4.42 -1.77
CA ILE A 59 0.04 5.42 -2.85
C ILE A 59 -0.32 6.82 -2.31
N GLY A 60 -1.32 6.92 -1.42
CA GLY A 60 -1.68 8.17 -0.76
C GLY A 60 -0.53 8.76 0.04
N LEU A 61 0.10 7.94 0.90
CA LEU A 61 1.29 8.33 1.66
C LEU A 61 2.46 8.73 0.75
N ALA A 62 2.68 7.99 -0.34
CA ALA A 62 3.70 8.29 -1.34
C ALA A 62 3.49 9.68 -1.98
N LYS A 63 2.25 10.04 -2.30
CA LYS A 63 1.90 11.37 -2.84
C LYS A 63 2.16 12.48 -1.82
N HIS A 64 1.86 12.25 -0.54
CA HIS A 64 2.20 13.18 0.52
C HIS A 64 3.72 13.34 0.67
N CYS A 65 4.47 12.24 0.63
CA CYS A 65 5.94 12.28 0.66
C CYS A 65 6.48 13.09 -0.50
N LEU A 66 5.95 12.87 -1.71
CA LEU A 66 6.38 13.59 -2.89
C LEU A 66 6.09 15.08 -2.78
N LYS A 67 4.88 15.47 -2.33
CA LYS A 67 4.52 16.88 -2.09
C LYS A 67 5.47 17.57 -1.11
N LYS A 68 6.01 16.81 -0.14
CA LYS A 68 7.01 17.30 0.82
C LYS A 68 8.40 17.47 0.20
N CYS A 69 8.81 16.59 -0.70
CA CYS A 69 10.08 16.70 -1.44
C CYS A 69 10.06 17.79 -2.51
N GLN A 70 8.98 17.87 -3.28
CA GLN A 70 8.77 18.84 -4.34
C GLN A 70 7.30 19.27 -4.29
N GLN A 71 7.01 20.57 -4.30
CA GLN A 71 5.67 21.14 -4.03
C GLN A 71 4.56 20.73 -5.04
N GLN A 72 4.83 19.79 -5.94
CA GLN A 72 3.93 19.29 -6.97
C GLN A 72 3.66 17.79 -6.79
N ALA A 73 2.40 17.40 -6.96
CA ALA A 73 2.01 15.99 -7.02
C ALA A 73 2.27 15.43 -8.42
N ALA A 74 2.60 14.13 -8.51
CA ALA A 74 2.68 13.44 -9.79
C ALA A 74 1.27 13.07 -10.31
N ALA A 75 1.17 12.85 -11.62
CA ALA A 75 -0.12 12.55 -12.27
C ALA A 75 -0.66 11.16 -11.89
N ASP A 76 0.22 10.17 -11.73
CA ASP A 76 -0.16 8.79 -11.41
C ASP A 76 0.77 8.12 -10.38
N ALA A 77 0.43 6.90 -9.97
CA ALA A 77 1.18 6.12 -8.99
C ALA A 77 2.58 5.74 -9.48
N TYR A 78 2.73 5.31 -10.74
CA TYR A 78 4.04 4.93 -11.29
C TYR A 78 5.01 6.11 -11.28
N GLN A 79 4.55 7.27 -11.73
CA GLN A 79 5.31 8.51 -11.68
C GLN A 79 5.61 8.92 -10.23
N THR A 80 4.65 8.77 -9.31
CA THR A 80 4.86 9.09 -7.89
C THR A 80 6.06 8.32 -7.34
N PHE A 81 6.08 6.99 -7.48
CA PHE A 81 7.19 6.16 -6.97
C PHE A 81 8.50 6.39 -7.73
N ALA A 82 8.46 6.62 -9.04
CA ALA A 82 9.65 6.99 -9.81
C ALA A 82 10.29 8.28 -9.28
N GLN A 83 9.49 9.29 -8.94
CA GLN A 83 9.98 10.54 -8.36
C GLN A 83 10.48 10.35 -6.93
N LEU A 84 9.82 9.53 -6.10
CA LEU A 84 10.34 9.21 -4.76
C LEU A 84 11.73 8.56 -4.82
N HIS A 85 11.98 7.73 -5.83
CA HIS A 85 13.31 7.16 -6.07
C HIS A 85 14.33 8.25 -6.44
N LEU A 86 13.99 9.19 -7.33
CA LEU A 86 14.86 10.31 -7.70
C LEU A 86 15.23 11.19 -6.49
N HIS A 87 14.30 11.33 -5.52
CA HIS A 87 14.53 12.04 -4.25
C HIS A 87 15.22 11.18 -3.18
N GLY A 88 15.63 9.94 -3.50
CA GLY A 88 16.35 9.05 -2.59
C GLY A 88 15.50 8.47 -1.45
N LEU A 89 14.17 8.65 -1.47
CA LEU A 89 13.30 8.09 -0.44
C LEU A 89 13.17 6.57 -0.58
N ILE A 90 13.24 6.04 -1.80
CA ILE A 90 13.25 4.60 -2.06
C ILE A 90 14.42 4.17 -2.95
N THR A 91 14.87 2.94 -2.79
CA THR A 91 15.93 2.33 -3.60
C THR A 91 15.43 1.95 -4.99
N ALA A 92 16.35 1.64 -5.90
CA ALA A 92 15.99 1.13 -7.23
C ALA A 92 15.24 -0.22 -7.14
N ASP A 93 15.64 -1.09 -6.20
CA ASP A 93 14.97 -2.37 -5.98
C ASP A 93 13.55 -2.19 -5.43
N GLU A 94 13.36 -1.27 -4.48
CA GLU A 94 12.03 -0.90 -3.99
C GLU A 94 11.17 -0.34 -5.14
N LEU A 95 11.74 0.47 -6.04
CA LEU A 95 11.00 0.98 -7.21
C LEU A 95 10.52 -0.14 -8.15
N VAL A 96 11.36 -1.15 -8.41
CA VAL A 96 10.97 -2.31 -9.21
C VAL A 96 9.82 -3.07 -8.54
N GLN A 97 9.90 -3.28 -7.22
CA GLN A 97 8.81 -3.91 -6.46
C GLN A 97 7.52 -3.10 -6.53
N TRP A 98 7.59 -1.77 -6.40
CA TRP A 98 6.42 -0.89 -6.48
C TRP A 98 5.73 -0.93 -7.84
N ARG A 99 6.48 -1.08 -8.94
CA ARG A 99 5.85 -1.27 -10.26
C ARG A 99 5.00 -2.54 -10.31
N GLN A 100 5.46 -3.63 -9.70
CA GLN A 100 4.71 -4.88 -9.63
C GLN A 100 3.46 -4.75 -8.74
N ILE A 101 3.61 -4.09 -7.58
CA ILE A 101 2.51 -3.83 -6.64
C ILE A 101 1.41 -2.96 -7.29
N ILE A 102 1.79 -1.90 -8.01
CA ILE A 102 0.84 -1.04 -8.71
C ILE A 102 0.14 -1.82 -9.84
N GLY A 103 0.89 -2.66 -10.57
CA GLY A 103 0.33 -3.55 -11.58
C GLY A 103 -0.71 -4.51 -11.00
N MET A 104 -0.40 -5.16 -9.87
CA MET A 104 -1.34 -6.01 -9.13
C MET A 104 -2.61 -5.22 -8.75
N ARG A 105 -2.47 -4.04 -8.13
CA ARG A 105 -3.63 -3.20 -7.78
C ARG A 105 -4.48 -2.88 -9.00
N ASN A 106 -3.88 -2.52 -10.13
CA ASN A 106 -4.62 -2.22 -11.35
C ASN A 106 -5.39 -3.46 -11.85
N GLY A 107 -4.79 -4.65 -11.75
CA GLY A 107 -5.49 -5.91 -12.04
C GLY A 107 -6.68 -6.14 -11.13
N LEU A 108 -6.51 -5.94 -9.81
CA LEU A 108 -7.58 -6.06 -8.82
C LEU A 108 -8.78 -5.12 -9.09
N VAL A 109 -8.54 -3.96 -9.70
CA VAL A 109 -9.57 -2.93 -9.92
C VAL A 109 -10.17 -2.97 -11.32
N HIS A 110 -9.36 -3.17 -12.35
CA HIS A 110 -9.78 -3.00 -13.74
C HIS A 110 -9.91 -4.31 -14.51
N ASP A 111 -9.18 -5.35 -14.10
CA ASP A 111 -9.17 -6.67 -14.76
C ASP A 111 -9.79 -7.74 -13.84
N TYR A 112 -10.75 -7.34 -13.02
CA TYR A 112 -11.30 -8.18 -11.93
C TYR A 112 -12.00 -9.45 -12.42
N LEU A 113 -12.40 -9.51 -13.69
CA LEU A 113 -12.97 -10.72 -14.29
C LEU A 113 -11.93 -11.80 -14.60
N ASN A 114 -10.64 -11.43 -14.66
CA ASN A 114 -9.54 -12.31 -15.06
C ASN A 114 -8.47 -12.48 -13.97
N ILE A 115 -8.75 -12.06 -12.72
CA ILE A 115 -7.81 -12.25 -11.60
C ILE A 115 -7.59 -13.75 -11.38
N ASP A 116 -6.34 -14.18 -11.52
CA ASP A 116 -5.93 -15.51 -11.08
C ASP A 116 -5.82 -15.53 -9.54
N ILE A 117 -6.76 -16.23 -8.91
CA ILE A 117 -6.83 -16.42 -7.46
C ILE A 117 -5.54 -17.03 -6.88
N ASN A 118 -4.77 -17.78 -7.67
CA ASN A 118 -3.49 -18.35 -7.23
C ASN A 118 -2.43 -17.28 -7.01
N ILE A 119 -2.48 -16.17 -7.73
CA ILE A 119 -1.58 -15.02 -7.51
C ILE A 119 -1.91 -14.39 -6.15
N VAL A 120 -3.19 -14.12 -5.89
CA VAL A 120 -3.66 -13.56 -4.61
C VAL A 120 -3.29 -14.48 -3.44
N ARG A 121 -3.54 -15.79 -3.60
CA ARG A 121 -3.14 -16.82 -2.64
C ARG A 121 -1.64 -16.81 -2.37
N SER A 122 -0.81 -16.73 -3.42
CA SER A 122 0.65 -16.71 -3.30
C SER A 122 1.14 -15.49 -2.52
N ILE A 123 0.57 -14.32 -2.78
CA ILE A 123 0.93 -13.07 -2.10
C ILE A 123 0.68 -13.17 -0.60
N VAL A 124 -0.51 -13.66 -0.21
CA VAL A 124 -0.87 -13.82 1.21
C VAL A 124 -0.05 -14.91 1.87
N ALA A 125 0.07 -16.10 1.26
CA ALA A 125 0.84 -17.21 1.83
C ALA A 125 2.29 -16.81 2.14
N GLN A 126 2.92 -16.05 1.22
CA GLN A 126 4.29 -15.59 1.36
C GLN A 126 4.43 -14.33 2.22
N GLY A 127 3.33 -13.76 2.73
CA GLY A 127 3.36 -12.55 3.55
C GLY A 127 3.85 -11.31 2.79
N ARG A 128 3.75 -11.27 1.45
CA ARG A 128 4.32 -10.17 0.64
C ARG A 128 3.66 -8.81 0.91
N TYR A 129 2.45 -8.79 1.47
CA TYR A 129 1.78 -7.55 1.87
C TYR A 129 2.53 -6.78 2.97
N HIS A 130 3.44 -7.42 3.72
CA HIS A 130 4.31 -6.72 4.68
C HIS A 130 5.20 -5.66 4.02
N VAL A 131 5.52 -5.79 2.73
CA VAL A 131 6.27 -4.76 1.98
C VAL A 131 5.48 -3.45 1.92
N LEU A 132 4.15 -3.53 1.74
CA LEU A 132 3.27 -2.36 1.77
C LEU A 132 3.29 -1.70 3.15
N ALA A 133 3.16 -2.53 4.21
CA ALA A 133 3.17 -2.05 5.59
C ALA A 133 4.49 -1.36 5.96
N ALA A 134 5.62 -1.96 5.59
CA ALA A 134 6.95 -1.42 5.82
C ALA A 134 7.14 -0.06 5.13
N PHE A 135 6.65 0.08 3.90
CA PHE A 135 6.66 1.37 3.22
C PHE A 135 5.75 2.39 3.91
N CYS A 136 4.54 2.01 4.34
CA CYS A 136 3.67 2.90 5.09
C CYS A 136 4.38 3.46 6.33
N ASP A 137 5.07 2.61 7.09
CA ASP A 137 5.82 3.05 8.28
C ASP A 137 6.96 4.02 7.93
N LYS A 138 7.75 3.69 6.91
CA LYS A 138 8.81 4.56 6.38
C LYS A 138 8.26 5.93 5.92
N ALA A 139 7.13 5.93 5.21
CA ALA A 139 6.50 7.14 4.70
C ALA A 139 5.92 8.00 5.83
N ILE A 140 5.24 7.39 6.81
CA ILE A 140 4.69 8.08 7.98
C ILE A 140 5.82 8.72 8.80
N GLU A 141 6.92 7.99 9.02
CA GLU A 141 8.10 8.51 9.71
C GLU A 141 8.68 9.72 8.96
N PHE A 142 8.87 9.60 7.65
CA PHE A 142 9.36 10.70 6.81
C PHE A 142 8.45 11.93 6.89
N LEU A 143 7.13 11.74 6.90
CA LEU A 143 6.15 12.84 6.94
C LEU A 143 6.05 13.53 8.29
N ARG A 144 6.33 12.83 9.40
CA ARG A 144 6.34 13.39 10.76
C ARG A 144 7.56 14.24 11.09
N ARG A 145 8.71 13.99 10.44
CA ARG A 145 9.94 14.76 10.60
C ARG A 145 9.81 16.19 10.07
#